data_AF-A0A0J6C6M0-F1
#
_entry.id   AF-A0A0J6C6M0-F1
#
_cell.length_a   1.000
_cell.length_b   1.000
_cell.length_c   1.000
_cell.angle_alpha   90.00
_cell.angle_beta   90.00
_cell.angle_gamma   90.00
#
_symmetry.space_group_name_H-M   'P 1'
#
loop_
_entity.id
_entity.type
_entity.pdbx_description
1 polymer ?
#
loop_
_entity_poly.entity_id
_entity_poly.type
_entity_poly.pdbx_seq_one_letter_code
_entity_poly.pdbx_strand_id
1 'polypeptide(L)'
;MYRGLIFSALQINETDIVNKVKFRGFDFNDNLEARMASYARYFVFDLRRYDEIKTNSNGDFSSHMIMQNKYQRMLSIWKEYEYMVRYHLSKEQI
;
A
#
# COMPACT_ATOMS: atom_id res chain seq x y z
N MET A 1 -4.64 -2.41 4.67
CA MET A 1 -3.35 -1.88 5.15
C MET A 1 -3.02 -0.56 4.47
N TYR A 2 -2.50 -0.55 3.22
CA TYR A 2 -2.05 0.70 2.57
C TYR A 2 -3.09 1.83 2.55
N ARG A 3 -4.38 1.53 2.30
CA ARG A 3 -5.45 2.54 2.40
C ARG A 3 -5.46 3.28 3.74
N GLY A 4 -5.36 2.53 4.84
CA GLY A 4 -5.37 3.12 6.17
C GLY A 4 -4.06 3.83 6.52
N LEU A 5 -2.91 3.31 6.05
CA LEU A 5 -1.63 4.04 6.14
C LEU A 5 -1.72 5.38 5.40
N ILE A 6 -2.25 5.40 4.17
CA ILE A 6 -2.40 6.60 3.34
C ILE A 6 -3.29 7.61 4.06
N PHE A 7 -4.47 7.19 4.53
CA PHE A 7 -5.38 8.11 5.23
C PHE A 7 -4.80 8.62 6.56
N SER A 8 -4.07 7.80 7.31
CA SER A 8 -3.39 8.25 8.54
C SER A 8 -2.29 9.27 8.22
N ALA A 9 -1.47 9.02 7.19
CA ALA A 9 -0.44 9.96 6.74
C ALA A 9 -1.02 11.30 6.27
N LEU A 10 -2.15 11.27 5.54
CA LEU A 10 -2.84 12.49 5.10
C LEU A 10 -3.43 13.29 6.27
N GLN A 11 -3.88 12.63 7.35
CA GLN A 11 -4.33 13.33 8.56
C GLN A 11 -3.18 14.00 9.31
N ILE A 12 -2.00 13.35 9.37
CA ILE A 12 -0.78 13.94 9.96
C ILE A 12 -0.29 15.13 9.13
N ASN A 13 -0.47 15.06 7.80
CA ASN A 13 -0.17 16.14 6.85
C ASN A 13 1.30 16.62 6.88
N GLU A 14 2.23 15.69 7.17
CA GLU A 14 3.67 15.92 7.04
C GLU A 14 4.18 15.33 5.72
N THR A 15 4.81 16.18 4.90
CA THR A 15 5.24 15.83 3.53
C THR A 15 6.18 14.63 3.49
N ASP A 16 7.07 14.47 4.47
CA ASP A 16 8.02 13.35 4.50
C ASP A 16 7.32 12.02 4.78
N ILE A 17 6.28 12.00 5.61
CA ILE A 17 5.47 10.82 5.90
C ILE A 17 4.62 10.46 4.69
N VAL A 18 3.90 11.43 4.13
CA VAL A 18 3.04 11.22 2.95
C VAL A 18 3.84 10.62 1.79
N ASN A 19 5.05 11.12 1.54
CA ASN A 19 5.91 10.61 0.47
C ASN A 19 6.46 9.20 0.73
N LYS A 20 6.58 8.77 1.99
CA LYS A 20 7.02 7.41 2.35
C LYS A 20 5.89 6.39 2.19
N VAL A 21 4.64 6.81 2.37
CA VAL A 21 3.46 5.93 2.33
C VAL A 21 2.92 5.80 0.90
N LYS A 22 3.62 5.00 0.10
CA LYS A 22 3.25 4.71 -1.30
C LYS A 22 3.21 3.21 -1.55
N PHE A 23 2.09 2.72 -2.06
CA PHE A 23 2.01 1.34 -2.54
C PHE A 23 2.79 1.20 -3.84
N ARG A 24 3.89 0.43 -3.79
CA ARG A 24 4.81 0.27 -4.92
C ARG A 24 4.38 -0.80 -5.93
N GLY A 25 3.37 -1.60 -5.60
CA GLY A 25 3.01 -2.77 -6.41
C GLY A 25 3.92 -3.98 -6.12
N PHE A 26 4.15 -4.80 -7.13
CA PHE A 26 4.83 -6.10 -7.04
C PHE A 26 5.80 -6.28 -8.22
N ASP A 27 6.71 -7.24 -8.11
CA ASP A 27 7.71 -7.51 -9.15
C ASP A 27 7.12 -8.31 -10.31
N PHE A 28 7.10 -7.72 -11.52
CA PHE A 28 6.68 -8.43 -12.72
C PHE A 28 7.68 -9.48 -13.20
N ASN A 29 8.93 -9.43 -12.74
CA ASN A 29 9.95 -10.43 -13.11
C ASN A 29 9.83 -11.73 -12.31
N ASP A 30 9.01 -11.76 -11.25
CA ASP A 30 8.72 -12.96 -10.48
C ASP A 30 7.32 -13.51 -10.84
N ASN A 31 7.24 -14.83 -11.03
CA ASN A 31 6.01 -15.49 -11.50
C ASN A 31 4.82 -15.35 -10.54
N LEU A 32 5.07 -15.29 -9.23
CA LEU A 32 4.00 -15.12 -8.25
C LEU A 32 3.62 -13.65 -8.15
N GLU A 33 4.59 -12.76 -8.03
CA GLU A 33 4.37 -11.33 -7.89
C GLU A 33 3.80 -10.70 -9.16
N ALA A 34 4.11 -11.19 -10.36
CA ALA A 34 3.48 -10.75 -11.61
C ALA A 34 1.96 -10.99 -11.60
N ARG A 35 1.51 -12.13 -11.03
CA ARG A 35 0.08 -12.42 -10.84
C ARG A 35 -0.53 -11.50 -9.79
N MET A 36 0.19 -11.19 -8.71
CA MET A 36 -0.25 -10.24 -7.71
C MET A 36 -0.34 -8.80 -8.26
N ALA A 37 0.60 -8.38 -9.10
CA ALA A 37 0.61 -7.09 -9.78
C ALA A 37 -0.60 -6.96 -10.70
N SER A 38 -0.86 -8.00 -11.52
CA SER A 38 -2.03 -8.07 -12.40
C SER A 38 -3.34 -8.01 -11.61
N TYR A 39 -3.40 -8.70 -10.47
CA TYR A 39 -4.55 -8.67 -9.58
C TYR A 39 -4.77 -7.29 -8.93
N ALA A 40 -3.70 -6.63 -8.48
CA ALA A 40 -3.76 -5.27 -7.97
C ALA A 40 -4.25 -4.29 -9.04
N ARG A 41 -3.74 -4.43 -10.27
CA ARG A 41 -4.17 -3.63 -11.43
C ARG A 41 -5.67 -3.77 -11.70
N TYR A 42 -6.16 -5.01 -11.72
CA TYR A 42 -7.58 -5.31 -11.89
C TYR A 42 -8.45 -4.64 -10.83
N PHE A 43 -8.06 -4.70 -9.56
CA PHE A 43 -8.83 -4.03 -8.49
C PHE A 43 -8.84 -2.51 -8.63
N VAL A 44 -7.71 -1.91 -9.00
CA VAL A 44 -7.59 -0.46 -9.05
C VAL A 44 -8.21 0.16 -10.29
N PHE A 45 -7.95 -0.41 -11.47
CA PHE A 45 -8.37 0.18 -12.73
C PHE A 45 -9.70 -0.37 -13.21
N ASP A 46 -9.86 -1.69 -13.26
CA ASP A 46 -11.04 -2.33 -13.83
C ASP A 46 -12.22 -2.28 -12.86
N LEU A 47 -11.99 -2.59 -11.57
CA LEU A 47 -13.01 -2.51 -10.54
C LEU A 47 -13.16 -1.12 -9.90
N ARG A 48 -12.28 -0.17 -10.25
CA ARG A 48 -12.27 1.21 -9.73
C ARG A 48 -12.30 1.27 -8.19
N ARG A 49 -11.47 0.47 -7.54
CA ARG A 49 -11.29 0.46 -6.08
C ARG A 49 -9.95 1.09 -5.69
N TYR A 50 -9.89 1.69 -4.51
CA TYR A 50 -8.65 2.27 -3.96
C TYR A 50 -8.08 3.43 -4.78
N ASP A 51 -8.89 4.46 -5.07
CA ASP A 51 -8.45 5.66 -5.80
C ASP A 51 -7.26 6.38 -5.14
N GLU A 52 -7.18 6.30 -3.81
CA GLU A 52 -6.02 6.83 -3.06
C GLU A 52 -4.71 6.11 -3.42
N ILE A 53 -4.77 4.82 -3.78
CA ILE A 53 -3.62 4.06 -4.26
C ILE A 53 -3.31 4.42 -5.72
N LYS A 54 -4.35 4.59 -6.55
CA LYS A 54 -4.19 5.00 -7.96
C LYS A 54 -3.43 6.32 -8.07
N THR A 55 -3.79 7.30 -7.25
CA THR A 55 -3.16 8.62 -7.25
C THR A 55 -1.74 8.58 -6.72
N ASN A 56 -1.46 7.71 -5.75
CA ASN A 56 -0.14 7.57 -5.17
C ASN A 56 0.79 6.61 -5.93
N SER A 57 0.31 5.75 -6.83
CA SER A 57 1.17 4.79 -7.55
C SER A 57 1.74 5.39 -8.85
N ASN A 58 2.71 4.71 -9.46
CA ASN A 58 3.20 5.05 -10.80
C ASN A 58 2.29 4.49 -11.92
N GLY A 59 1.12 3.94 -11.57
CA GLY A 59 0.14 3.37 -12.49
C GLY A 59 0.45 1.98 -13.03
N ASP A 60 1.72 1.55 -13.03
CA ASP A 60 2.14 0.22 -13.51
C ASP A 60 2.07 -0.87 -12.46
N PHE A 61 2.06 -0.51 -11.17
CA PHE A 61 2.21 -1.43 -10.03
C PHE A 61 3.44 -2.34 -10.14
N SER A 62 4.50 -1.86 -10.81
CA SER A 62 5.78 -2.54 -10.91
C SER A 62 6.72 -2.04 -9.82
N SER A 63 7.05 -2.89 -8.85
CA SER A 63 8.01 -2.53 -7.80
C SER A 63 9.47 -2.67 -8.22
N HIS A 64 9.74 -3.39 -9.32
CA HIS A 64 11.09 -3.81 -9.77
C HIS A 64 11.90 -4.57 -8.70
N MET A 65 11.23 -5.09 -7.67
CA MET A 65 11.84 -5.88 -6.60
C MET A 65 10.78 -6.68 -5.85
N ILE A 66 11.14 -7.85 -5.32
CA ILE A 66 10.25 -8.69 -4.52
C ILE A 66 9.71 -7.92 -3.30
N MET A 67 8.39 -7.80 -3.20
CA MET A 67 7.68 -7.07 -2.13
C MET A 67 6.85 -7.96 -1.20
N GLN A 68 6.50 -9.18 -1.60
CA GLN A 68 5.58 -10.05 -0.87
C GLN A 68 6.01 -10.24 0.59
N ASN A 69 7.28 -10.61 0.81
CA ASN A 69 7.82 -10.81 2.16
C ASN A 69 7.79 -9.52 2.99
N LYS A 70 8.03 -8.37 2.37
CA LYS A 70 7.94 -7.07 3.04
C LYS A 70 6.50 -6.77 3.44
N TYR A 71 5.55 -6.92 2.51
CA TYR A 71 4.14 -6.68 2.79
C TYR A 71 3.56 -7.65 3.83
N GLN A 72 4.02 -8.89 3.89
CA GLN A 72 3.63 -9.83 4.94
C GLN A 72 4.07 -9.36 6.33
N ARG A 73 5.32 -8.89 6.49
CA ARG A 73 5.80 -8.31 7.75
C ARG A 73 5.07 -7.02 8.14
N MET A 74 4.77 -6.17 7.17
CA MET A 74 3.96 -4.97 7.43
C MET A 74 2.54 -5.38 7.87
N LEU A 75 1.96 -6.40 7.22
CA LEU A 75 0.62 -6.87 7.52
C LEU A 75 0.52 -7.54 8.90
N SER A 76 1.58 -8.18 9.40
CA SER A 76 1.57 -8.75 10.75
C SER A 76 1.45 -7.66 11.80
N ILE A 77 2.27 -6.61 11.72
CA ILE A 77 2.21 -5.45 12.62
C ILE A 77 0.85 -4.74 12.48
N TRP A 78 0.40 -4.51 11.24
CA TRP A 78 -0.90 -3.88 10.98
C TRP A 78 -2.09 -4.59 11.64
N LYS A 79 -2.03 -5.93 11.73
CA LYS A 79 -3.10 -6.74 12.29
C LYS A 79 -3.21 -6.62 13.81
N GLU A 80 -2.15 -6.19 14.49
CA GLU A 80 -2.14 -5.96 15.94
C GLU A 80 -2.98 -4.73 16.33
N TYR A 81 -3.11 -3.76 15.44
CA TYR A 81 -3.98 -2.60 15.68
C TYR A 81 -5.46 -2.94 15.54
N GLU A 82 -6.27 -2.38 16.43
CA GLU A 82 -7.73 -2.43 16.35
C GLU A 82 -8.26 -1.79 15.07
N TYR A 83 -9.45 -2.22 14.63
CA TYR A 83 -10.04 -1.73 13.39
C TYR A 83 -10.20 -0.20 13.35
N MET A 84 -10.61 0.41 14.46
CA MET A 84 -10.81 1.86 14.56
C MET A 84 -9.50 2.65 14.47
N VAL A 85 -8.39 2.05 14.92
CA VAL A 85 -7.06 2.66 14.95
C VAL A 85 -6.38 2.61 13.58
N ARG A 86 -6.68 1.58 12.77
CA ARG A 86 -6.11 1.37 11.42
C ARG A 86 -6.34 2.50 10.41
N TYR A 87 -7.10 3.54 10.73
CA TYR A 87 -7.30 4.70 9.85
C TYR A 87 -6.92 6.03 10.52
N HIS A 88 -6.31 5.96 11.70
CA HIS A 88 -5.93 7.10 12.55
C HIS A 88 -4.59 6.81 13.26
N LEU A 89 -3.63 6.21 12.54
CA LEU A 89 -2.33 5.86 13.10
C LEU A 89 -1.50 7.10 13.41
N SER A 90 -0.72 7.04 14.49
CA SER A 90 0.29 8.06 14.80
C SER A 90 1.51 7.94 13.90
N LYS A 91 2.38 8.97 13.92
CA LYS A 91 3.64 8.99 13.18
C LYS A 91 4.54 7.80 13.53
N GLU A 92 4.58 7.40 14.79
CA GLU A 92 5.41 6.29 15.28
C GLU A 92 4.90 4.92 14.82
N GLN A 93 3.62 4.84 14.44
CA GLN A 93 2.98 3.60 13.98
C GLN A 93 3.07 3.41 12.46
N ILE A 94 3.39 4.47 11.71
CA ILE A 94 3.55 4.47 10.24
C ILE A 94 5.00 4.13 9.86
#